data_AF-A0A2I1HNK2-F1
#
_entry.id   AF-A0A2I1HNK2-F1
#
_cell.length_a   1.000
_cell.length_b   1.000
_cell.length_c   1.000
_cell.angle_alpha   90.00
_cell.angle_beta   90.00
_cell.angle_gamma   90.00
#
_symmetry.space_group_name_H-M   'P 1'
#
loop_
_entity.id
_entity.type
_entity.pdbx_description
1 polymer ?
#
loop_
_entity_poly.entity_id
_entity_poly.type
_entity_poly.pdbx_seq_one_letter_code
_entity_poly.pdbx_strand_id
1 'polypeptide(L)'
;MKLFLFYKAIKPVLNIHAALQYVAKYATKSEPRSSFSEILNKILSESDPSGSSLPSFQRLLLHTVSERDYSAQETCHLLLGLPLYHSSRTFVILNLNNESHRWLCGTGIENVMPNSDVGRTERSPVQKYWDRPVELENLSMFQLYLGYKFYNGKWKRCERENVVRIWPRPSPQRNDPQWNEFCRIK
;
A
#
# COMPACT_ATOMS: atom_id res chain seq x y z
N MET A 1 3.60 5.63 39.34
CA MET A 1 2.69 5.83 38.19
C MET A 1 3.23 7.01 37.38
N LYS A 2 4.03 6.74 36.35
CA LYS A 2 4.73 7.80 35.57
C LYS A 2 3.75 8.41 34.57
N LEU A 3 3.47 9.71 34.76
CA LEU A 3 2.79 10.57 33.79
C LEU A 3 3.63 10.65 32.51
N PHE A 4 3.06 10.25 31.37
CA PHE A 4 3.53 10.68 30.06
C PHE A 4 2.76 11.94 29.66
N LEU A 5 3.48 13.05 29.57
CA LEU A 5 2.98 14.36 29.18
C LEU A 5 2.90 14.44 27.65
N PHE A 6 1.70 14.54 27.08
CA PHE A 6 1.48 14.89 25.67
C PHE A 6 1.11 16.38 25.56
N TYR A 7 2.05 17.19 25.08
CA TYR A 7 1.87 18.61 24.80
C TYR A 7 1.03 18.80 23.53
N LYS A 8 -0.26 19.12 23.69
CA LYS A 8 -1.03 20.21 23.03
C LYS A 8 -2.53 19.95 23.24
N ALA A 9 -3.08 20.58 24.29
CA ALA A 9 -4.51 20.63 24.66
C ALA A 9 -5.21 19.29 24.94
N ILE A 10 -5.00 18.73 26.14
CA ILE A 10 -5.91 17.71 26.72
C ILE A 10 -7.15 18.45 27.23
N LYS A 11 -8.20 18.55 26.40
CA LYS A 11 -9.55 18.80 26.92
C LYS A 11 -10.10 17.46 27.38
N PRO A 12 -10.60 17.33 28.63
CA PRO A 12 -11.25 16.09 29.06
C PRO A 12 -12.43 15.81 28.13
N VAL A 13 -12.45 14.62 27.54
CA VAL A 13 -13.56 14.19 26.71
C VAL A 13 -14.68 13.74 27.63
N LEU A 14 -15.64 14.63 27.88
CA LEU A 14 -16.73 14.43 28.84
C LEU A 14 -17.88 13.55 28.30
N ASN A 15 -17.79 13.08 27.05
CA ASN A 15 -18.86 12.34 26.37
C ASN A 15 -18.28 11.22 25.52
N ILE A 16 -18.78 10.00 25.70
CA ILE A 16 -18.38 8.80 24.95
C ILE A 16 -18.60 8.95 23.44
N HIS A 17 -19.65 9.66 23.01
CA HIS A 17 -19.89 9.94 21.59
C HIS A 17 -18.84 10.88 21.02
N ALA A 18 -18.40 11.88 21.79
CA ALA A 18 -17.33 12.78 21.38
C ALA A 18 -15.99 12.04 21.31
N ALA A 19 -15.75 11.08 22.21
CA ALA A 19 -14.57 10.20 22.17
C ALA A 19 -14.59 9.31 20.91
N LEU A 20 -15.73 8.68 20.62
CA LEU A 20 -15.90 7.83 19.44
C LEU A 20 -15.77 8.62 18.13
N GLN A 21 -16.37 9.80 18.04
CA GLN A 21 -16.22 10.68 16.88
C GLN A 21 -14.79 11.18 16.71
N TYR A 22 -14.09 11.46 17.81
CA TYR A 22 -12.68 11.81 17.78
C TYR A 22 -11.86 10.62 17.25
N VAL A 23 -12.01 9.44 17.84
CA VAL A 23 -11.31 8.23 17.37
C VAL A 23 -11.63 7.94 15.90
N ALA A 24 -12.90 8.00 15.50
CA ALA A 24 -13.33 7.79 14.12
C ALA A 24 -12.69 8.81 13.17
N LYS A 25 -12.72 10.12 13.51
CA LYS A 25 -12.07 11.18 12.70
C LYS A 25 -10.60 10.88 12.45
N TYR A 26 -9.87 10.39 13.46
CA TYR A 26 -8.44 10.07 13.31
C TYR A 26 -8.21 8.71 12.64
N ALA A 27 -9.10 7.73 12.81
CA ALA A 27 -9.04 6.43 12.14
C ALA A 27 -9.40 6.52 10.64
N THR A 28 -10.29 7.45 10.25
CA THR A 28 -10.71 7.68 8.86
C THR A 28 -9.92 8.78 8.19
N LYS A 29 -9.03 9.48 8.91
CA LYS A 29 -8.14 10.46 8.29
C LYS A 29 -7.19 9.70 7.39
N SER A 30 -7.32 9.90 6.08
CA SER A 30 -6.37 9.35 5.11
C SER A 30 -4.96 9.74 5.51
N GLU A 31 -4.08 8.75 5.63
CA GLU A 31 -2.64 8.97 5.79
C GLU A 31 -2.19 9.87 4.63
N PRO A 32 -1.57 11.04 4.91
CA PRO A 32 -0.84 11.73 3.87
C PRO A 32 0.28 10.78 3.45
N ARG A 33 0.23 10.28 2.22
CA ARG A 33 1.36 9.52 1.68
C ARG A 33 2.53 10.47 1.56
N SER A 34 3.46 10.37 2.48
CA SER A 34 4.63 11.23 2.46
C SER A 34 5.59 10.73 1.36
N SER A 35 5.76 11.53 0.32
CA SER A 35 6.77 11.25 -0.70
C SER A 35 8.11 11.67 -0.11
N PHE A 36 8.88 10.70 0.41
CA PHE A 36 10.21 10.94 0.96
C PHE A 36 11.09 11.80 0.03
N SER A 37 10.97 11.60 -1.29
CA SER A 37 11.62 12.41 -2.31
C SER A 37 11.19 13.88 -2.31
N GLU A 38 9.92 14.18 -2.07
CA GLU A 38 9.43 15.57 -1.98
C GLU A 38 9.96 16.26 -0.72
N ILE A 39 9.99 15.54 0.40
CA ILE A 39 10.54 16.03 1.67
C ILE A 39 12.05 16.31 1.53
N LEU A 40 12.78 15.37 0.93
CA LEU A 40 14.20 15.56 0.61
C LEU A 40 14.43 16.75 -0.30
N ASN A 41 13.70 16.84 -1.42
CA ASN A 41 13.86 17.93 -2.38
C ASN A 41 13.54 19.28 -1.75
N LYS A 42 12.51 19.35 -0.91
CA LYS A 42 12.16 20.56 -0.16
C LYS A 42 13.30 20.97 0.78
N ILE A 43 13.80 20.03 1.60
CA ILE A 43 14.90 20.30 2.54
C ILE A 43 16.17 20.72 1.80
N LEU A 44 16.49 20.08 0.67
CA LEU A 44 17.63 20.43 -0.15
C LEU A 44 17.47 21.82 -0.78
N SER A 45 16.28 22.17 -1.28
CA SER A 45 15.98 23.49 -1.86
C SER A 45 16.03 24.63 -0.84
N GLU A 46 15.72 24.35 0.43
CA GLU A 46 15.75 25.30 1.54
C GLU A 46 17.11 25.35 2.26
N SER A 47 18.05 24.48 1.89
CA SER A 47 19.37 24.40 2.52
C SER A 47 20.40 25.30 1.83
N ASP A 48 21.27 25.92 2.62
CA ASP A 48 22.37 26.74 2.11
C ASP A 48 23.48 25.83 1.56
N PRO A 49 23.87 25.95 0.27
CA PRO A 49 24.91 25.13 -0.34
C PRO A 49 26.31 25.38 0.23
N SER A 50 26.52 26.48 0.96
CA SER A 50 27.79 26.84 1.62
C SER A 50 27.82 26.50 3.12
N GLY A 51 26.67 26.10 3.68
CA GLY A 51 26.50 25.81 5.10
C GLY A 51 26.84 24.37 5.50
N SER A 52 26.84 24.12 6.81
CA SER A 52 26.90 22.75 7.34
C SER A 52 25.67 21.97 6.89
N SER A 53 25.85 20.71 6.47
CA SER A 53 24.75 19.81 6.10
C SER A 53 23.98 19.26 7.29
N LEU A 54 24.50 19.43 8.52
CA LEU A 54 23.93 18.88 9.75
C LEU A 54 22.48 19.34 10.03
N PRO A 55 22.12 20.64 9.88
CA PRO A 55 20.74 21.11 10.07
C PRO A 55 19.77 20.50 9.04
N SER A 56 20.23 20.26 7.81
CA SER A 56 19.42 19.61 6.77
C SER A 56 19.14 18.15 7.13
N PHE A 57 20.14 17.41 7.64
CA PHE A 57 19.95 16.05 8.14
C PHE A 57 19.05 15.99 9.37
N GLN A 58 19.18 16.93 10.31
CA GLN A 58 18.29 17.02 11.47
C GLN A 58 16.84 17.31 11.06
N ARG A 59 16.62 18.23 10.11
CA ARG A 59 15.30 18.48 9.53
C ARG A 59 14.75 17.25 8.83
N LEU A 60 15.58 16.54 8.08
CA LEU A 60 15.17 15.31 7.40
C LEU A 60 14.70 14.26 8.40
N LEU A 61 15.48 14.02 9.46
CA LEU A 61 15.10 13.09 10.53
C LEU A 61 13.81 13.49 11.25
N LEU A 62 13.62 14.78 11.52
CA LEU A 62 12.39 15.29 12.16
C LEU A 62 11.17 15.12 11.27
N HIS A 63 11.31 15.40 9.96
CA HIS A 63 10.23 15.22 9.00
C HIS A 63 9.90 13.73 8.82
N THR A 64 10.88 12.86 8.61
CA THR A 64 10.62 11.42 8.41
C THR A 64 9.98 10.74 9.62
N VAL A 65 10.29 11.17 10.84
CA VAL A 65 9.66 10.65 12.06
C VAL A 65 8.23 11.20 12.25
N SER A 66 7.98 12.43 11.77
CA SER A 66 6.65 13.05 11.85
C SER A 66 5.67 12.48 10.83
N GLU A 67 6.16 12.04 9.68
CA GLU A 67 5.37 11.35 8.65
C GLU A 67 5.08 9.91 9.10
N ARG A 68 4.01 9.76 9.89
CA ARG A 68 3.50 8.45 10.28
C ARG A 68 2.75 7.82 9.10
N ASP A 69 3.48 7.22 8.17
CA ASP A 69 2.96 6.34 7.10
C ASP A 69 2.61 4.93 7.64
N TYR A 70 2.04 4.85 8.84
CA TYR A 70 1.63 3.58 9.43
C TYR A 70 0.22 3.28 8.98
N SER A 71 0.05 2.21 8.20
CA SER A 71 -1.26 1.77 7.75
C SER A 71 -2.28 1.73 8.89
N ALA A 72 -3.55 2.05 8.62
CA ALA A 72 -4.64 1.92 9.59
C ALA A 72 -4.60 0.58 10.35
N GLN A 73 -4.22 -0.52 9.69
CA GLN A 73 -4.03 -1.83 10.33
C GLN A 73 -2.90 -1.81 11.37
N GLU A 74 -1.74 -1.27 11.04
CA GLU A 74 -0.58 -1.18 11.93
C GLU A 74 -0.86 -0.24 13.12
N THR A 75 -1.52 0.88 12.87
CA THR A 75 -1.99 1.78 13.93
C THR A 75 -2.96 1.07 14.89
N CYS A 76 -3.91 0.29 14.38
CA CYS A 76 -4.81 -0.50 15.22
C CYS A 76 -4.08 -1.56 16.05
N HIS A 77 -3.09 -2.26 15.48
CA HIS A 77 -2.30 -3.24 16.24
C HIS A 77 -1.52 -2.56 17.37
N LEU A 78 -0.89 -1.42 17.11
CA LEU A 78 -0.17 -0.64 18.12
C LEU A 78 -1.10 -0.10 19.22
N LEU A 79 -2.27 0.45 18.85
CA LEU A 79 -3.25 0.96 19.82
C LEU A 79 -3.81 -0.13 20.74
N LEU A 80 -4.01 -1.34 20.20
CA LEU A 80 -4.58 -2.47 20.93
C LEU A 80 -3.51 -3.33 21.64
N GLY A 81 -2.23 -2.96 21.53
CA GLY A 81 -1.12 -3.76 22.08
C GLY A 81 -1.01 -5.15 21.44
N LEU A 82 -1.52 -5.33 20.22
CA LEU A 82 -1.46 -6.60 19.50
C LEU A 82 -0.07 -6.81 18.91
N PRO A 83 0.47 -8.03 18.96
CA PRO A 83 1.75 -8.33 18.35
C PRO A 83 1.68 -8.09 16.84
N LEU A 84 2.64 -7.31 16.32
CA LEU A 84 2.82 -7.16 14.88
C LEU A 84 3.41 -8.46 14.33
N TYR A 85 2.67 -9.10 13.41
CA TYR A 85 3.14 -10.31 12.75
C TYR A 85 3.91 -9.95 11.48
N HIS A 86 5.21 -10.29 11.46
CA HIS A 86 6.01 -10.18 10.25
C HIS A 86 5.94 -11.50 9.46
N SER A 87 5.54 -11.42 8.19
CA SER A 87 5.60 -12.57 7.29
C SER A 87 6.89 -12.52 6.48
N SER A 88 7.63 -13.63 6.46
CA SER A 88 8.82 -13.79 5.62
C SER A 88 8.50 -14.10 4.15
N ARG A 89 7.21 -14.24 3.80
CA ARG A 89 6.76 -14.54 2.43
C ARG A 89 6.14 -13.30 1.79
N THR A 90 6.44 -13.10 0.52
CA THR A 90 5.83 -12.05 -0.30
C THR A 90 4.42 -12.48 -0.71
N PHE A 91 3.44 -11.60 -0.60
CA PHE A 91 2.08 -11.84 -1.10
C PHE A 91 1.93 -11.24 -2.50
N VAL A 92 1.37 -12.02 -3.43
CA VAL A 92 1.09 -11.58 -4.80
C VAL A 92 -0.40 -11.74 -5.07
N ILE A 93 -1.05 -10.68 -5.54
CA ILE A 93 -2.45 -10.72 -5.95
C ILE A 93 -2.53 -10.83 -7.48
N LEU A 94 -3.07 -11.95 -7.96
CA LEU A 94 -3.39 -12.16 -9.36
C LEU A 94 -4.82 -11.70 -9.62
N ASN A 95 -4.96 -10.52 -10.19
CA ASN A 95 -6.23 -10.02 -10.67
C ASN A 95 -6.50 -10.53 -12.09
N LEU A 96 -7.55 -11.32 -12.24
CA LEU A 96 -7.98 -11.95 -13.48
C LEU A 96 -9.15 -11.24 -14.16
N ASN A 97 -9.59 -10.08 -13.64
CA ASN A 97 -10.65 -9.30 -14.27
C ASN A 97 -10.26 -8.86 -15.69
N ASN A 98 -11.19 -8.99 -16.62
CA ASN A 98 -11.07 -8.46 -17.99
C ASN A 98 -10.90 -6.94 -18.02
N GLU A 99 -11.44 -6.24 -17.01
CA GLU A 99 -11.18 -4.82 -16.74
C GLU A 99 -9.75 -4.64 -16.21
N SER A 100 -8.80 -4.84 -17.13
CA SER A 100 -7.43 -4.39 -16.96
C SER A 100 -7.47 -2.88 -16.70
N HIS A 101 -6.68 -2.45 -15.70
CA HIS A 101 -6.54 -1.05 -15.27
C HIS A 101 -7.57 -0.52 -14.27
N ARG A 102 -7.93 -1.28 -13.23
CA ARG A 102 -8.19 -0.60 -11.96
C ARG A 102 -6.88 -0.06 -11.42
N TRP A 103 -6.74 1.26 -11.53
CA TRP A 103 -5.85 2.04 -10.70
C TRP A 103 -6.03 1.54 -9.26
N LEU A 104 -4.97 1.01 -8.65
CA LEU A 104 -4.84 1.17 -7.22
C LEU A 104 -4.58 2.67 -7.04
N CYS A 105 -5.63 3.48 -7.10
CA CYS A 105 -5.53 4.89 -6.76
C CYS A 105 -4.97 4.92 -5.35
N GLY A 106 -3.71 5.33 -5.22
CA GLY A 106 -3.36 6.09 -4.06
C GLY A 106 -4.38 7.23 -3.98
N THR A 107 -5.09 7.30 -2.87
CA THR A 107 -6.18 8.25 -2.65
C THR A 107 -5.71 9.65 -3.05
N GLY A 108 -6.37 10.24 -4.06
CA GLY A 108 -6.30 11.66 -4.36
C GLY A 108 -5.58 12.06 -5.64
N ILE A 109 -6.12 11.73 -6.82
CA ILE A 109 -6.26 12.67 -7.93
C ILE A 109 -7.55 12.30 -8.67
N GLU A 110 -8.65 12.98 -8.36
CA GLU A 110 -9.81 13.02 -9.26
C GLU A 110 -9.37 13.82 -10.49
N ASN A 111 -9.64 13.29 -11.69
CA ASN A 111 -9.37 13.87 -13.01
C ASN A 111 -7.99 13.55 -13.62
N VAL A 112 -7.81 12.30 -14.07
CA VAL A 112 -6.90 12.01 -15.19
C VAL A 112 -7.72 11.44 -16.33
N MET A 113 -7.67 12.12 -17.48
CA MET A 113 -8.36 11.74 -18.70
C MET A 113 -7.93 10.33 -19.16
N PRO A 114 -8.82 9.54 -19.79
CA PRO A 114 -8.54 8.15 -20.17
C PRO A 114 -7.50 7.99 -21.29
N ASN A 115 -6.90 9.08 -21.78
CA ASN A 115 -6.02 9.09 -22.95
C ASN A 115 -4.59 9.57 -22.68
N SER A 116 -4.20 9.79 -21.42
CA SER A 116 -2.79 10.01 -21.07
C SER A 116 -2.24 8.76 -20.39
N ASP A 117 -1.31 8.06 -21.04
CA ASP A 117 -0.52 6.95 -20.48
C ASP A 117 0.38 7.37 -19.28
N VAL A 118 0.28 8.62 -18.85
CA VAL A 118 0.97 9.17 -17.68
C VAL A 118 0.28 8.64 -16.41
N GLY A 119 0.84 7.58 -15.84
CA GLY A 119 0.39 6.97 -14.58
C GLY A 119 0.08 5.48 -14.64
N ARG A 120 0.32 4.80 -15.77
CA ARG A 120 0.21 3.33 -15.88
C ARG A 120 1.38 2.65 -15.15
N THR A 121 1.34 2.59 -13.82
CA THR A 121 2.54 2.25 -13.05
C THR A 121 2.91 0.76 -13.10
N GLU A 122 2.01 -0.18 -13.40
CA GLU A 122 2.42 -1.58 -13.58
C GLU A 122 1.55 -2.34 -14.61
N ARG A 123 2.20 -3.09 -15.53
CA ARG A 123 1.51 -4.07 -16.40
C ARG A 123 0.72 -5.05 -15.54
N SER A 124 -0.48 -5.43 -15.99
CA SER A 124 -1.29 -6.41 -15.27
C SER A 124 -0.53 -7.75 -15.14
N PRO A 125 -0.80 -8.55 -14.10
CA PRO A 125 -0.14 -9.85 -13.95
C PRO A 125 -0.31 -10.75 -15.18
N VAL A 126 -1.48 -10.67 -15.82
CA VAL A 126 -1.78 -11.46 -17.01
C VAL A 126 -0.97 -11.00 -18.22
N GLN A 127 -0.81 -9.68 -18.44
CA GLN A 127 0.08 -9.14 -19.48
C GLN A 127 1.53 -9.57 -19.28
N LYS A 128 2.05 -9.48 -18.04
CA LYS A 128 3.40 -9.95 -17.71
C LYS A 128 3.57 -11.44 -18.02
N TYR A 129 2.51 -12.24 -17.86
CA TYR A 129 2.49 -13.66 -18.19
C TYR A 129 2.47 -13.91 -19.72
N TRP A 130 1.73 -13.11 -20.49
CA TRP A 130 1.75 -13.20 -21.96
C TRP A 130 3.11 -12.83 -22.54
N ASP A 131 3.78 -11.82 -21.99
CA ASP A 131 5.10 -11.35 -22.43
C ASP A 131 6.27 -12.15 -21.81
N ARG A 132 6.01 -13.34 -21.25
CA ARG A 132 7.05 -14.13 -20.58
C ARG A 132 8.04 -14.73 -21.60
N PRO A 133 9.31 -14.90 -21.22
CA PRO A 133 10.31 -15.46 -22.12
C PRO A 133 10.13 -16.98 -22.26
N VAL A 134 10.67 -17.55 -23.36
CA VAL A 134 10.45 -18.95 -23.78
C VAL A 134 10.88 -19.95 -22.70
N GLU A 135 11.88 -19.63 -21.88
CA GLU A 135 12.35 -20.52 -20.81
C GLU A 135 11.32 -20.74 -19.70
N LEU A 136 10.31 -19.87 -19.60
CA LEU A 136 9.22 -19.93 -18.62
C LEU A 136 7.88 -20.29 -19.27
N GLU A 137 7.89 -20.70 -20.54
CA GLU A 137 6.66 -20.99 -21.29
C GLU A 137 5.92 -22.21 -20.72
N ASN A 138 6.68 -23.17 -20.19
CA ASN A 138 6.20 -24.40 -19.55
C ASN A 138 5.51 -24.18 -18.19
N LEU A 139 5.60 -22.97 -17.60
CA LEU A 139 4.97 -22.67 -16.33
C LEU A 139 3.56 -22.10 -16.53
N SER A 140 2.60 -22.60 -15.74
CA SER A 140 1.32 -21.93 -15.60
C SER A 140 1.50 -20.56 -14.91
N MET A 141 0.55 -19.65 -15.12
CA MET A 141 0.60 -18.32 -14.48
C MET A 141 0.70 -18.43 -12.96
N PHE A 142 -0.02 -19.37 -12.34
CA PHE A 142 0.06 -19.60 -10.90
C PHE A 142 1.47 -20.04 -10.48
N GLN A 143 2.07 -21.02 -11.16
CA GLN A 143 3.43 -21.50 -10.85
C GLN A 143 4.49 -20.41 -11.06
N LEU A 144 4.33 -19.61 -12.12
CA LEU A 144 5.23 -18.49 -12.39
C LEU A 144 5.22 -17.50 -11.21
N TYR A 145 4.04 -17.07 -10.77
CA TYR A 145 3.93 -16.12 -9.66
C TYR A 145 4.18 -16.72 -8.28
N LEU A 146 4.10 -18.04 -8.15
CA LEU A 146 4.50 -18.77 -6.95
C LEU A 146 6.03 -18.71 -6.76
N GLY A 147 6.79 -18.95 -7.83
CA GLY A 147 8.25 -19.12 -7.76
C GLY A 147 9.09 -17.94 -8.24
N TYR A 148 8.49 -16.94 -8.90
CA TYR A 148 9.22 -15.83 -9.52
C TYR A 148 8.65 -14.46 -9.12
N LYS A 149 9.51 -13.46 -9.20
CA LYS A 149 9.19 -12.03 -9.07
C LYS A 149 9.59 -11.29 -10.34
N PHE A 150 8.75 -10.36 -10.77
CA PHE A 150 9.06 -9.49 -11.89
C PHE A 150 9.72 -8.21 -11.39
N TYR A 151 10.96 -7.95 -11.80
CA TYR A 151 11.74 -6.79 -11.36
C TYR A 151 12.57 -6.23 -12.52
N ASN A 152 12.49 -4.91 -12.76
CA ASN A 152 13.17 -4.21 -13.84
C ASN A 152 13.00 -4.89 -15.21
N GLY A 153 11.77 -5.28 -15.55
CA GLY A 153 11.45 -5.91 -16.83
C GLY A 153 11.89 -7.38 -16.96
N LYS A 154 12.44 -7.99 -15.91
CA LYS A 154 12.94 -9.38 -15.94
C LYS A 154 12.31 -10.25 -14.85
N TRP A 155 12.10 -11.51 -15.16
CA TRP A 155 11.70 -12.53 -14.19
C TRP A 155 12.91 -13.02 -13.40
N LYS A 156 12.82 -12.98 -12.08
CA LYS A 156 13.83 -13.50 -11.15
C LYS A 156 13.21 -14.56 -10.27
N ARG A 157 13.89 -15.68 -10.07
CA ARG A 157 13.45 -16.74 -9.16
C ARG A 157 13.49 -16.24 -7.71
N CYS A 158 12.46 -16.57 -6.94
CA CYS A 158 12.38 -16.26 -5.52
C CYS A 158 13.14 -17.33 -4.71
N GLU A 159 13.74 -16.92 -3.58
CA GLU A 159 14.37 -17.84 -2.63
C GLU A 159 13.33 -18.70 -1.88
N ARG A 160 12.15 -18.11 -1.63
CA ARG A 160 10.99 -18.77 -1.03
C ARG A 160 9.78 -18.52 -1.91
N GLU A 161 8.88 -19.49 -1.94
CA GLU A 161 7.63 -19.33 -2.67
C GLU A 161 6.78 -18.20 -2.11
N ASN A 162 6.27 -17.38 -3.02
CA ASN A 162 5.32 -16.33 -2.73
C ASN A 162 3.98 -16.94 -2.30
N VAL A 163 3.14 -16.15 -1.63
CA VAL A 163 1.75 -16.50 -1.37
C VAL A 163 0.89 -15.86 -2.45
N VAL A 164 0.45 -16.68 -3.41
CA VAL A 164 -0.38 -16.23 -4.53
C VAL A 164 -1.85 -16.22 -4.13
N ARG A 165 -2.50 -15.06 -4.27
CA ARG A 165 -3.94 -14.86 -4.03
C ARG A 165 -4.62 -14.53 -5.34
N ILE A 166 -5.65 -15.28 -5.70
CA ILE A 166 -6.43 -15.05 -6.91
C ILE A 166 -7.58 -14.08 -6.59
N TRP A 167 -7.80 -13.12 -7.48
CA TRP A 167 -8.87 -12.13 -7.42
C TRP A 167 -9.50 -12.00 -8.83
N PRO A 168 -10.82 -11.77 -8.96
CA PRO A 168 -11.82 -11.62 -7.90
C PRO A 168 -12.14 -12.95 -7.20
N ARG A 169 -12.66 -12.85 -5.97
CA ARG A 169 -13.29 -13.98 -5.26
C ARG A 169 -14.80 -13.73 -5.22
N PRO A 170 -15.53 -14.09 -6.29
CA PRO A 170 -16.96 -13.86 -6.33
C PRO A 170 -17.67 -14.63 -5.22
N SER A 171 -18.72 -14.01 -4.67
CA SER A 171 -19.46 -14.54 -3.54
C SER A 171 -20.26 -15.81 -3.90
N PRO A 172 -20.28 -16.83 -3.04
CA PRO A 172 -21.13 -18.01 -3.22
C PRO A 172 -22.60 -17.75 -2.81
N GLN A 173 -22.98 -16.52 -2.49
CA GLN A 173 -24.34 -16.19 -2.07
C GLN A 173 -25.23 -16.03 -3.31
N ARG A 174 -26.36 -16.76 -3.35
CA ARG A 174 -27.29 -16.74 -4.50
C ARG A 174 -27.87 -15.36 -4.83
N ASN A 175 -28.01 -14.50 -3.82
CA ASN A 175 -28.58 -13.17 -3.97
C ASN A 175 -27.52 -12.11 -4.32
N ASP A 176 -26.25 -12.50 -4.42
CA ASP A 176 -25.16 -11.58 -4.74
C ASP A 176 -25.14 -11.32 -6.26
N PRO A 177 -24.94 -10.06 -6.71
CA PRO A 177 -24.76 -9.74 -8.12
C PRO A 177 -23.66 -10.57 -8.82
N GLN A 178 -22.65 -11.03 -8.07
CA GLN A 178 -21.54 -11.85 -8.57
C GLN A 178 -21.84 -13.35 -8.60
N TRP A 179 -23.05 -13.80 -8.23
CA TRP A 179 -23.43 -15.22 -8.22
C TRP A 179 -23.20 -15.91 -9.56
N ASN A 180 -23.55 -15.25 -10.66
CA ASN A 180 -23.34 -15.77 -12.01
C ASN A 180 -21.86 -15.98 -12.33
N GLU A 181 -20.98 -15.11 -11.82
CA GLU A 181 -19.53 -15.21 -12.00
C GLU A 181 -18.96 -16.33 -11.13
N PHE A 182 -19.44 -16.48 -9.89
CA PHE A 182 -19.11 -17.62 -9.04
C PHE A 182 -19.46 -18.97 -9.69
N CYS A 183 -20.64 -19.07 -10.32
CA CYS A 183 -21.07 -20.29 -11.00
C CYS A 183 -20.23 -20.64 -12.23
N ARG A 184 -19.54 -19.69 -12.86
CA ARG A 184 -18.65 -19.95 -14.02
C ARG A 184 -17.28 -20.49 -13.64
N ILE A 185 -16.88 -20.38 -12.37
CA ILE A 185 -15.57 -20.81 -11.86
C ILE A 185 -15.61 -22.28 -11.39
N LYS A 186 -16.80 -22.87 -11.23
CA LYS A 186 -17.01 -24.29 -10.91
C LYS A 186 -17.07 -25.14 -12.18
#